data_AF-A0A0W0U4Y7-F1
#
_entry.id   AF-A0A0W0U4Y7-F1
#
_cell.length_a   1.000
_cell.length_b   1.000
_cell.length_c   1.000
_cell.angle_alpha   90.00
_cell.angle_beta   90.00
_cell.angle_gamma   90.00
#
_symmetry.space_group_name_H-M   'P 1'
#
loop_
_entity.id
_entity.type
_entity.pdbx_description
1 polymer ?
#
loop_
_entity_poly.entity_id
_entity_poly.type
_entity_poly.pdbx_seq_one_letter_code
_entity_poly.pdbx_strand_id
1 'polypeptide(L)'
;MFRHLLGNACIGLLLIAAALLIGIMGYHHYEVMSWTDAFLNASMILSGMGPAATMMSTGGKIFAGCYALFSGLIFIAIMALVFTPIIHAFFRKIHLESARNIHHGTTPP
;
A
#
# COMPACT_ATOMS: atom_id res chain seq x y z
N MET A 1 10.55 -17.61 -5.07
CA MET A 1 10.37 -16.16 -5.26
C MET A 1 8.94 -15.82 -5.71
N PHE A 2 8.45 -16.36 -6.84
CA PHE A 2 7.08 -16.08 -7.34
C PHE A 2 5.94 -16.42 -6.37
N ARG A 3 5.98 -17.57 -5.68
CA ARG A 3 4.94 -17.95 -4.69
C ARG A 3 4.82 -16.98 -3.50
N HIS A 4 5.95 -16.44 -3.02
CA HIS A 4 5.95 -15.45 -1.93
C HIS A 4 5.48 -14.07 -2.42
N LEU A 5 5.85 -13.70 -3.65
CA LEU A 5 5.39 -12.46 -4.27
C LEU A 5 3.87 -12.46 -4.46
N LEU A 6 3.31 -13.59 -4.90
CA LEU A 6 1.87 -13.76 -5.11
C LEU A 6 1.09 -13.73 -3.78
N GLY A 7 1.60 -14.39 -2.74
CA GLY A 7 0.98 -14.34 -1.40
C GLY A 7 0.98 -12.92 -0.82
N ASN A 8 2.10 -12.21 -0.92
CA ASN A 8 2.21 -10.82 -0.49
C ASN A 8 1.26 -9.90 -1.27
N ALA A 9 1.16 -10.07 -2.59
CA ALA A 9 0.22 -9.30 -3.42
C ALA A 9 -1.24 -9.55 -3.03
N CYS A 10 -1.63 -10.80 -2.77
CA CYS A 10 -2.97 -11.13 -2.29
C CYS A 10 -3.29 -10.48 -0.94
N ILE A 11 -2.34 -10.51 0.01
CA ILE A 11 -2.52 -9.83 1.31
C ILE A 11 -2.67 -8.32 1.10
N GLY A 12 -1.85 -7.72 0.24
CA GLY A 12 -1.95 -6.30 -0.12
C GLY A 12 -3.32 -5.95 -0.71
N LEU A 13 -3.82 -6.75 -1.65
CA LEU A 13 -5.16 -6.58 -2.24
C LEU A 13 -6.28 -6.66 -1.19
N LEU A 14 -6.19 -7.60 -0.26
CA LEU A 14 -7.16 -7.73 0.83
C LEU A 14 -7.13 -6.51 1.76
N LEU A 15 -5.94 -5.97 2.08
CA LEU A 15 -5.81 -4.75 2.86
C LEU A 15 -6.40 -3.53 2.13
N ILE A 16 -6.17 -3.41 0.83
CA ILE A 16 -6.78 -2.37 -0.02
C ILE A 16 -8.30 -2.49 0.00
N ALA A 17 -8.83 -3.70 -0.20
CA ALA A 17 -10.28 -3.94 -0.20
C ALA A 17 -10.91 -3.61 1.16
N ALA A 18 -10.28 -4.01 2.27
CA ALA A 18 -10.74 -3.68 3.61
C ALA A 18 -10.72 -2.16 3.85
N ALA A 19 -9.64 -1.48 3.48
CA ALA A 19 -9.53 -0.02 3.60
C ALA A 19 -10.61 0.71 2.77
N LEU A 20 -10.85 0.26 1.52
CA LEU A 20 -11.92 0.78 0.68
C LEU A 20 -13.30 0.61 1.33
N LEU A 21 -13.61 -0.58 1.85
CA LEU A 21 -14.89 -0.83 2.50
C LEU A 21 -15.12 0.08 3.70
N ILE A 22 -14.09 0.32 4.52
CA ILE A 22 -14.15 1.26 5.64
C ILE A 22 -14.43 2.68 5.12
N GLY A 23 -13.73 3.11 4.07
CA GLY A 23 -13.94 4.40 3.42
C GLY A 23 -15.36 4.57 2.90
N ILE A 24 -15.86 3.60 2.13
CA ILE A 24 -17.19 3.60 1.53
C ILE A 24 -18.27 3.71 2.61
N MET A 25 -18.18 2.88 3.67
CA MET A 25 -19.16 2.91 4.75
C MET A 25 -19.15 4.24 5.50
N GLY A 26 -17.98 4.81 5.76
CA GLY A 26 -17.88 6.09 6.43
C GLY A 26 -18.41 7.26 5.59
N TYR A 27 -18.07 7.34 4.30
CA TYR A 27 -18.63 8.37 3.42
C TYR A 27 -20.13 8.23 3.23
N HIS A 28 -20.64 7.00 3.12
CA HIS A 28 -22.07 6.78 3.05
C HIS A 28 -22.77 7.20 4.36
N HIS A 29 -22.17 6.93 5.52
CA HIS A 29 -22.80 7.24 6.81
C HIS A 29 -22.72 8.73 7.18
N TYR A 30 -21.54 9.37 7.03
CA TYR A 30 -21.30 10.74 7.50
C TYR A 30 -21.68 11.81 6.47
N GLU A 31 -21.56 11.52 5.17
CA GLU A 31 -21.87 12.48 4.09
C GLU A 31 -23.11 12.09 3.28
N VAL A 32 -23.79 10.98 3.64
CA VAL A 32 -25.00 10.48 2.96
C VAL A 32 -24.78 10.32 1.43
N MET A 33 -23.54 10.02 1.03
CA MET A 33 -23.17 9.84 -0.37
C MET A 33 -23.77 8.54 -0.92
N SER A 34 -24.03 8.51 -2.23
CA SER A 34 -24.35 7.26 -2.92
C SER A 34 -23.18 6.28 -2.81
N TRP A 35 -23.43 4.97 -2.90
CA TRP A 35 -22.38 3.95 -2.84
C TRP A 35 -21.26 4.18 -3.86
N THR A 36 -21.61 4.65 -5.05
CA THR A 36 -20.66 4.95 -6.13
C THR A 36 -19.80 6.17 -5.82
N ASP A 37 -20.41 7.23 -5.26
CA ASP A 37 -19.66 8.45 -4.88
C ASP A 37 -18.78 8.21 -3.66
N ALA A 38 -19.28 7.41 -2.71
CA ALA A 38 -18.52 6.97 -1.54
C ALA A 38 -17.30 6.14 -1.96
N PHE A 39 -17.47 5.21 -2.92
CA PHE A 39 -16.37 4.46 -3.52
C PHE A 39 -15.35 5.35 -4.24
N LEU A 40 -15.83 6.30 -5.05
CA LEU A 40 -14.95 7.23 -5.76
C LEU A 40 -14.11 8.06 -4.77
N ASN A 41 -14.72 8.65 -3.74
CA ASN A 41 -13.99 9.44 -2.74
C ASN A 41 -13.03 8.57 -1.90
N ALA A 42 -13.49 7.38 -1.47
CA ALA A 42 -12.65 6.46 -0.71
C ALA A 42 -11.43 5.98 -1.51
N SER A 43 -11.61 5.69 -2.80
CA SER A 43 -10.54 5.24 -3.69
C SER A 43 -9.55 6.35 -4.04
N MET A 44 -10.03 7.58 -4.25
CA MET A 44 -9.14 8.73 -4.47
C MET A 44 -8.22 8.95 -3.28
N ILE A 45 -8.76 9.00 -2.06
CA ILE A 45 -7.95 9.11 -0.84
C ILE A 45 -7.03 7.90 -0.67
N LEU A 46 -7.49 6.69 -0.98
CA LEU A 46 -6.65 5.48 -0.92
C LEU A 46 -5.47 5.51 -1.89
N SER A 47 -5.65 6.14 -3.04
CA SER A 47 -4.59 6.35 -4.04
C SER A 47 -3.64 7.51 -3.71
N GLY A 48 -3.89 8.26 -2.62
CA GLY A 48 -3.13 9.45 -2.26
C GLY A 48 -3.58 10.74 -2.94
N MET A 49 -4.69 10.71 -3.69
CA MET A 49 -5.34 11.90 -4.23
C MET A 49 -6.33 12.47 -3.21
N GLY A 50 -6.67 13.75 -3.32
CA GLY A 50 -7.73 14.34 -2.50
C GLY A 50 -9.12 13.77 -2.85
N PRO A 51 -10.13 13.99 -2.01
CA PRO A 51 -11.51 13.59 -2.32
C PRO A 51 -12.04 14.34 -3.55
N ALA A 52 -12.87 13.67 -4.35
CA ALA A 52 -13.51 14.24 -5.54
C ALA A 52 -14.57 15.28 -5.17
N ALA A 53 -15.27 15.05 -4.05
CA ALA A 53 -16.35 15.90 -3.56
C ALA A 53 -15.93 16.66 -2.31
N THR A 54 -16.47 17.87 -2.16
CA THR A 54 -16.30 18.67 -0.94
C THR A 54 -17.22 18.16 0.16
N MET A 55 -16.65 17.92 1.35
CA MET A 55 -17.44 17.49 2.50
C MET A 55 -18.25 18.65 3.08
N MET A 56 -19.54 18.41 3.25
CA MET A 56 -20.48 19.42 3.73
C MET A 56 -20.64 19.37 5.25
N SER A 57 -20.51 18.20 5.86
CA SER A 57 -20.74 18.02 7.31
C SER A 57 -19.45 18.12 8.13
N THR A 58 -19.57 18.51 9.39
CA THR A 58 -18.44 18.49 10.34
C THR A 58 -17.94 17.07 10.59
N GLY A 59 -18.85 16.09 10.67
CA GLY A 59 -18.51 14.68 10.87
C GLY A 59 -17.73 14.10 9.69
N GLY A 60 -18.17 14.39 8.46
CA GLY A 60 -17.50 13.96 7.24
C GLY A 60 -16.10 14.55 7.09
N LYS A 61 -15.89 15.82 7.47
CA LYS A 61 -14.55 16.45 7.48
C LYS A 61 -13.58 15.74 8.41
N ILE A 62 -14.02 15.45 9.64
CA ILE A 62 -13.19 14.73 10.62
C ILE A 62 -12.92 13.31 10.12
N PHE A 63 -13.96 12.62 9.64
CA PHE A 63 -13.83 11.28 9.08
C PHE A 63 -12.82 11.24 7.93
N ALA A 64 -12.94 12.11 6.94
CA ALA A 64 -12.02 12.12 5.80
C ALA A 64 -10.59 12.47 6.19
N GLY A 65 -10.39 13.35 7.17
CA GLY A 65 -9.06 13.62 7.72
C GLY A 65 -8.43 12.37 8.35
N CYS A 66 -9.19 11.69 9.22
CA CYS A 66 -8.74 10.43 9.83
C CYS A 66 -8.52 9.33 8.79
N TYR A 67 -9.45 9.20 7.83
CA TYR A 67 -9.37 8.22 6.76
C TYR A 67 -8.19 8.49 5.83
N ALA A 68 -7.85 9.76 5.55
CA ALA A 68 -6.67 10.13 4.77
C ALA A 68 -5.36 9.72 5.46
N LEU A 69 -5.24 9.94 6.77
CA LEU A 69 -4.08 9.49 7.54
C LEU A 69 -3.98 7.96 7.53
N PHE A 70 -5.08 7.27 7.87
CA PHE A 70 -5.15 5.81 7.86
C PHE A 70 -4.79 5.22 6.49
N SER A 71 -5.40 5.74 5.43
CA SER A 71 -5.14 5.38 4.05
C SER A 71 -3.66 5.52 3.70
N GLY A 72 -3.05 6.66 4.00
CA GLY A 72 -1.63 6.91 3.71
C GLY A 72 -0.71 5.90 4.39
N LEU A 73 -0.99 5.55 5.66
CA LEU A 73 -0.23 4.52 6.37
C LEU A 73 -0.41 3.13 5.76
N ILE A 74 -1.64 2.77 5.39
CA ILE A 74 -1.94 1.49 4.71
C ILE A 74 -1.22 1.40 3.37
N PHE A 75 -1.24 2.48 2.58
CA PHE A 75 -0.54 2.54 1.30
C PHE A 75 0.97 2.30 1.47
N ILE A 76 1.60 2.98 2.43
CA ILE A 76 3.03 2.78 2.75
C ILE A 76 3.29 1.33 3.18
N ALA A 77 2.44 0.76 4.04
CA ALA A 77 2.58 -0.61 4.50
C ALA A 77 2.49 -1.63 3.34
N ILE A 78 1.54 -1.45 2.42
CA ILE A 78 1.41 -2.30 1.24
C ILE A 78 2.63 -2.17 0.34
N MET A 79 3.11 -0.94 0.08
CA MET A 79 4.33 -0.72 -0.69
C MET A 79 5.51 -1.47 -0.06
N ALA A 80 5.74 -1.31 1.25
CA ALA A 80 6.81 -2.02 1.96
C ALA A 80 6.70 -3.55 1.81
N LEU A 81 5.48 -4.09 1.93
CA LEU A 81 5.21 -5.53 1.83
C LEU A 81 5.47 -6.08 0.42
N VAL A 82 5.16 -5.31 -0.64
CA VAL A 82 5.45 -5.68 -2.03
C VAL A 82 6.95 -5.53 -2.36
N PHE A 83 7.62 -4.49 -1.85
CA PHE A 83 9.03 -4.24 -2.13
C PHE A 83 9.99 -5.13 -1.32
N THR A 84 9.58 -5.65 -0.15
CA THR A 84 10.40 -6.52 0.71
C THR A 84 11.15 -7.64 -0.06
N PRO A 85 10.51 -8.50 -0.87
CA PRO A 85 11.20 -9.55 -1.61
C PRO A 85 12.19 -9.03 -2.66
N ILE A 86 11.90 -7.85 -3.26
CA ILE A 86 12.78 -7.22 -4.25
C ILE A 86 14.05 -6.72 -3.57
N ILE A 87 13.89 -5.98 -2.46
CA ILE A 87 15.00 -5.45 -1.66
C ILE A 87 15.85 -6.62 -1.15
N HIS A 88 15.22 -7.65 -0.58
CA HIS A 88 15.94 -8.81 -0.07
C HIS A 88 16.67 -9.59 -1.17
N ALA A 89 16.12 -9.68 -2.38
CA ALA A 89 16.79 -10.28 -3.53
C ALA A 89 17.98 -9.44 -4.03
N PHE A 90 17.87 -8.11 -4.01
CA PHE A 90 18.94 -7.19 -4.38
C PHE A 90 20.14 -7.32 -3.45
N PHE A 91 19.92 -7.28 -2.13
CA PHE A 91 21.00 -7.47 -1.14
C PHE A 91 21.65 -8.85 -1.23
N ARG A 92 20.87 -9.91 -1.50
CA ARG A 92 21.42 -11.25 -1.71
C ARG A 92 22.39 -11.30 -2.90
N LYS A 93 22.08 -10.63 -4.01
CA LYS A 93 22.97 -10.58 -5.18
C LYS A 93 24.26 -9.84 -4.89
N ILE A 94 24.21 -8.70 -4.20
CA ILE A 94 25.40 -7.93 -3.82
C ILE A 94 26.36 -8.77 -2.96
N HIS A 95 25.84 -9.43 -1.91
CA HIS A 95 26.68 -10.26 -1.04
C HIS A 95 27.30 -11.46 -1.77
N LEU A 96 26.55 -12.09 -2.69
CA LEU A 96 27.05 -13.21 -3.50
C LEU A 96 28.15 -12.77 -4.48
N GLU A 97 28.06 -11.55 -5.01
CA GLU A 97 29.06 -10.99 -5.91
C GLU A 97 30.35 -10.62 -5.17
N SER A 98 30.24 -10.05 -3.97
CA SER A 98 31.40 -9.83 -3.08
C SER A 98 32.09 -11.13 -2.68
N ALA A 99 31.35 -12.19 -2.32
CA ALA A 99 31.94 -13.48 -1.95
C ALA A 99 32.65 -14.17 -3.14
N ARG A 100 32.09 -14.07 -4.35
CA ARG A 100 32.68 -14.65 -5.57
C ARG A 100 33.99 -13.98 -5.98
N ASN A 101 34.09 -12.66 -5.83
CA ASN A 101 35.33 -11.92 -6.17
C ASN A 101 36.51 -12.27 -5.26
N ILE A 102 36.26 -12.67 -4.00
CA ILE A 102 37.32 -13.08 -3.06
C ILE A 102 37.95 -14.42 -3.49
N HIS A 103 37.15 -15.37 -3.99
CA HIS A 103 37.67 -16.68 -4.41
C HIS A 103 38.49 -16.63 -5.71
N HIS A 104 38.23 -15.67 -6.60
CA HIS A 104 38.97 -15.55 -7.86
C HIS A 104 40.35 -14.87 -7.70
N GLY A 105 40.59 -14.19 -6.57
CA GLY A 105 41.90 -13.62 -6.21
C GLY A 105 42.85 -14.60 -5.51
N THR A 106 42.41 -15.83 -5.22
CA THR A 106 43.18 -16.83 -4.46
C THR A 106 43.57 -18.08 -5.26
N THR A 107 43.30 -18.12 -6.57
CA THR A 107 43.82 -19.20 -7.43
C THR A 107 45.25 -18.88 -7.84
N PRO A 108 46.27 -19.61 -7.33
CA PRO A 108 47.65 -19.43 -7.77
C PRO A 108 47.81 -19.88 -9.24
N PRO A 109 48.78 -19.28 -9.98
CA PRO A 109 49.05 -19.58 -11.38
C PRO A 109 49.56 -21.01 -11.62
#